data_AF-A0A2S9MR32-F1
#
_entry.id   AF-A0A2S9MR32-F1
#
_cell.length_a   1.000
_cell.length_b   1.000
_cell.length_c   1.000
_cell.angle_alpha   90.00
_cell.angle_beta   90.00
_cell.angle_gamma   90.00
#
_symmetry.space_group_name_H-M   'P 1'
#
loop_
_entity.id
_entity.type
_entity.pdbx_description
1 polymer ?
#
loop_
_entity_poly.entity_id
_entity_poly.type
_entity_poly.pdbx_seq_one_letter_code
_entity_poly.pdbx_strand_id
1 'polypeptide(L)'
;MRWRECGQVASETVARSYAGEIFIDVPFDDTDTQYRKVQAFLEHPDGEMRFDDVRFYVVTLQVAMKNAHHDEPGFWDRWADNF
;
A
#
# COMPACT_ATOMS: atom_id res chain seq x y z
N MET A 1 2.28 -15.88 6.56
CA MET A 1 2.06 -14.51 6.08
C MET A 1 3.22 -14.10 5.21
N ARG A 2 2.96 -13.66 3.97
CA ARG A 2 3.99 -13.13 3.06
C ARG A 2 3.85 -11.62 3.00
N TRP A 3 4.97 -10.92 2.89
CA TRP A 3 5.00 -9.47 2.69
C TRP A 3 6.12 -9.13 1.70
N ARG A 4 6.03 -7.96 1.10
CA ARG A 4 7.09 -7.37 0.27
C ARG A 4 7.06 -5.85 0.38
N GLU A 5 8.21 -5.23 0.16
CA GLU A 5 8.27 -3.79 -0.07
C GLU A 5 7.39 -3.42 -1.27
N CYS A 6 6.74 -2.27 -1.19
CA CYS A 6 5.95 -1.70 -2.27
C CYS A 6 6.13 -0.19 -2.34
N GLY A 7 5.59 0.43 -3.40
CA GLY A 7 5.49 1.88 -3.52
C GLY A 7 4.15 2.40 -2.99
N GLN A 8 4.07 3.72 -2.81
CA GLN A 8 2.81 4.42 -2.60
C GLN A 8 1.90 4.31 -3.83
N VAL A 9 0.62 4.71 -3.67
CA VAL A 9 -0.20 5.06 -4.84
C VAL A 9 0.50 6.21 -5.56
N ALA A 10 0.81 5.99 -6.83
CA ALA A 10 1.72 6.84 -7.58
C ALA A 10 1.08 8.19 -7.93
N SER A 11 1.94 9.19 -8.13
CA SER A 11 1.55 10.53 -8.57
C SER A 11 2.47 10.95 -9.71
N GLU A 12 1.88 11.33 -10.84
CA GLU A 12 2.61 11.87 -11.99
C GLU A 12 3.04 13.35 -11.78
N THR A 13 2.88 13.90 -10.56
CA THR A 13 3.35 15.26 -10.21
C THR A 13 4.54 15.24 -9.26
N VAL A 14 4.93 14.07 -8.76
CA VAL A 14 6.05 13.93 -7.82
C VAL A 14 6.58 12.50 -7.81
N ALA A 15 7.89 12.35 -7.96
CA ALA A 15 8.58 11.11 -7.64
C ALA A 15 8.87 11.06 -6.14
N ARG A 16 8.45 9.99 -5.46
CA ARG A 16 8.66 9.80 -4.02
C ARG A 16 9.65 8.68 -3.77
N SER A 17 10.57 8.90 -2.85
CA SER A 17 11.43 7.84 -2.32
C SER A 17 10.61 6.87 -1.47
N TYR A 18 11.13 5.65 -1.33
CA TYR A 18 10.58 4.66 -0.41
C TYR A 18 10.53 5.21 1.02
N ALA A 19 9.39 5.05 1.70
CA ALA A 19 9.19 5.55 3.06
C ALA A 19 8.73 4.45 4.04
N GLY A 20 8.95 3.17 3.70
CA GLY A 20 8.63 2.04 4.57
C GLY A 20 7.33 1.31 4.22
N GLU A 21 6.75 1.57 3.05
CA GLU A 21 5.53 0.91 2.61
C GLU A 21 5.74 -0.59 2.39
N ILE A 22 4.78 -1.41 2.84
CA ILE A 22 4.78 -2.84 2.58
C ILE A 22 3.42 -3.31 2.09
N PHE A 23 3.43 -4.24 1.15
CA PHE A 23 2.26 -5.01 0.78
C PHE A 23 2.23 -6.29 1.62
N ILE A 24 1.12 -6.53 2.30
CA ILE A 24 0.86 -7.76 3.06
C ILE A 24 -0.12 -8.59 2.24
N ASP A 25 0.28 -9.80 1.87
CA ASP A 25 -0.53 -10.72 1.06
C ASP A 25 -1.57 -11.43 1.94
N VAL A 26 -2.54 -10.66 2.40
CA VAL A 26 -3.65 -11.08 3.26
C VAL A 26 -4.93 -10.41 2.78
N PRO A 27 -6.02 -11.15 2.54
CA PRO A 27 -7.29 -10.56 2.14
C PRO A 27 -7.87 -9.71 3.27
N PHE A 28 -8.54 -8.62 2.91
CA PHE A 28 -9.37 -7.88 3.86
C PHE A 28 -10.65 -8.69 4.13
N ASP A 29 -10.65 -9.45 5.22
CA ASP A 29 -11.72 -10.35 5.65
C ASP A 29 -11.70 -10.46 7.18
N ASP A 30 -12.80 -10.09 7.85
CA ASP A 30 -12.90 -10.08 9.31
C ASP A 30 -13.01 -11.48 9.93
N THR A 31 -13.20 -12.51 9.10
CA THR A 31 -13.14 -13.92 9.48
C THR A 31 -11.74 -14.51 9.28
N ASP A 32 -10.86 -13.86 8.51
CA ASP A 32 -9.51 -14.33 8.24
C ASP A 32 -8.58 -14.17 9.46
N THR A 33 -7.97 -15.28 9.86
CA THR A 33 -7.13 -15.32 11.06
C THR A 33 -5.80 -14.56 10.92
N GLN A 34 -5.28 -14.38 9.71
CA GLN A 34 -4.07 -13.59 9.48
C GLN A 34 -4.41 -12.10 9.46
N TYR A 35 -5.51 -11.72 8.80
CA TYR A 35 -5.99 -10.34 8.77
C TYR A 35 -6.20 -9.82 10.20
N ARG A 36 -6.93 -10.58 11.02
CA ARG A 36 -7.17 -10.22 12.42
C ARG A 36 -5.89 -10.09 13.25
N LYS A 37 -4.83 -10.84 12.92
CA LYS A 37 -3.53 -10.71 13.60
C LYS A 37 -2.84 -9.40 13.22
N VAL A 38 -2.85 -9.05 11.93
CA VAL A 38 -2.31 -7.78 11.45
C VAL A 38 -3.09 -6.62 12.05
N GLN A 39 -4.41 -6.68 11.98
CA GLN A 39 -5.30 -5.69 12.56
C GLN A 39 -5.04 -5.53 14.07
N ALA A 40 -5.05 -6.61 14.85
CA ALA A 40 -4.82 -6.53 16.30
C ALA A 40 -3.40 -6.04 16.67
N PHE A 41 -2.43 -6.20 15.77
CA PHE A 41 -1.08 -5.66 15.94
C PHE A 41 -0.99 -4.17 15.64
N LEU A 42 -1.77 -3.67 14.67
CA LEU A 42 -1.73 -2.28 14.21
C LEU A 42 -2.76 -1.38 14.90
N GLU A 43 -3.88 -1.94 15.36
CA GLU A 43 -5.02 -1.22 15.92
C GLU A 43 -5.28 -1.60 17.38
N HIS A 44 -5.81 -0.65 18.14
CA HIS A 44 -6.48 -0.87 19.41
C HIS A 44 -7.89 -1.47 19.18
N PRO A 45 -8.55 -2.03 20.22
CA PRO A 45 -9.88 -2.63 20.06
C PRO A 45 -10.99 -1.68 19.58
N ASP A 46 -10.79 -0.38 19.71
CA ASP A 46 -11.68 0.69 19.22
C ASP A 46 -11.38 1.11 17.78
N GLY A 47 -10.35 0.54 17.15
CA GLY A 47 -9.93 0.83 15.78
C GLY A 47 -8.91 1.97 15.67
N GLU A 48 -8.47 2.59 16.77
CA GLU A 48 -7.39 3.57 16.71
C GLU A 48 -6.04 2.90 16.38
N MET A 49 -5.22 3.55 15.55
CA MET A 49 -3.87 3.05 15.24
C MET A 49 -2.98 3.09 16.48
N ARG A 50 -2.18 2.04 16.70
CA ARG A 50 -1.22 1.95 17.81
C ARG A 50 0.07 2.75 17.60
N PHE A 51 0.39 3.05 16.35
CA PHE A 51 1.59 3.77 15.95
C PHE A 51 1.17 5.03 15.21
N ASP A 52 1.57 6.19 15.73
CA ASP A 52 1.12 7.50 15.24
C ASP A 52 1.57 7.80 13.79
N ASP A 53 2.66 7.17 13.37
CA ASP A 53 3.29 7.34 12.06
C ASP A 53 2.94 6.23 11.06
N VAL A 54 2.18 5.20 11.48
CA VAL A 54 1.77 4.10 10.60
C VAL A 54 0.33 4.31 10.14
N ARG A 55 0.10 4.02 8.86
CA ARG A 55 -1.24 3.94 8.29
C ARG A 55 -1.50 2.50 7.84
N PHE A 56 -2.68 1.99 8.18
CA PHE A 56 -3.17 0.70 7.70
C PHE A 56 -4.37 0.94 6.81
N TYR A 57 -4.29 0.53 5.55
CA TYR A 57 -5.37 0.76 4.57
C TYR A 57 -5.46 -0.39 3.58
N VAL A 58 -6.68 -0.58 3.06
CA VAL A 58 -6.98 -1.54 2.00
C VAL A 58 -7.04 -0.81 0.68
N VAL A 59 -6.33 -1.32 -0.33
CA VAL A 59 -6.45 -0.84 -1.70
C VAL A 59 -7.45 -1.71 -2.43
N THR A 60 -8.61 -1.15 -2.78
CA THR A 60 -9.60 -1.88 -3.57
C THR A 60 -9.07 -2.18 -4.97
N LEU A 61 -9.56 -3.26 -5.60
CA LEU A 61 -9.18 -3.60 -6.96
C LEU A 61 -9.37 -2.41 -7.93
N GLN A 62 -10.47 -1.68 -7.80
CA GLN A 62 -10.72 -0.50 -8.63
C GLN A 62 -9.63 0.57 -8.48
N VAL A 63 -9.13 0.82 -7.26
CA VAL A 63 -8.04 1.78 -7.03
C VAL A 63 -6.72 1.23 -7.55
N ALA A 64 -6.43 -0.05 -7.31
CA ALA A 64 -5.22 -0.70 -7.81
C ALA A 64 -5.14 -0.64 -9.35
N MET A 65 -6.24 -0.90 -10.05
CA MET A 65 -6.30 -0.86 -11.50
C MET A 65 -6.09 0.55 -12.10
N LYS A 66 -6.42 1.62 -11.35
CA LYS A 66 -6.08 3.00 -11.77
C LYS A 66 -4.60 3.31 -11.64
N ASN A 67 -3.86 2.54 -10.84
CA ASN A 67 -2.43 2.75 -10.60
C ASN A 67 -1.54 1.84 -11.46
N ALA A 68 -2.10 0.75 -11.99
CA ALA A 68 -1.37 -0.32 -12.67
C ALA A 68 -0.58 0.12 -13.90
N HIS A 69 -0.96 1.22 -14.58
CA HIS A 69 -0.22 1.71 -15.75
C HIS A 69 1.17 2.25 -15.41
N HIS A 70 1.42 2.64 -14.16
CA HIS A 70 2.75 3.04 -13.69
C HIS A 70 3.75 1.87 -13.62
N ASP A 71 3.26 0.63 -13.64
CA ASP A 71 4.09 -0.58 -13.65
C ASP A 71 4.58 -0.92 -15.08
N GLU A 72 4.10 -0.21 -16.10
CA GLU A 72 4.56 -0.39 -17.47
C GLU A 72 6.08 -0.13 -17.58
N PRO A 73 6.86 -1.04 -18.21
CA PRO A 73 8.29 -0.83 -18.39
C PRO A 73 8.62 0.53 -19.02
N GLY A 74 9.52 1.27 -18.36
CA GLY A 74 9.97 2.60 -18.78
C GLY A 74 8.94 3.72 -18.61
N PHE A 75 7.81 3.49 -17.93
CA PHE A 75 6.84 4.55 -17.65
C PHE A 75 7.52 5.75 -16.98
N TRP A 76 8.26 5.50 -15.89
CA TRP A 76 8.91 6.55 -15.12
C TRP A 76 10.07 7.22 -15.87
N ASP A 77 10.77 6.50 -16.75
CA ASP A 77 11.80 7.09 -17.60
C ASP A 77 11.18 8.10 -18.58
N ARG A 78 10.11 7.69 -19.29
CA ARG A 78 9.38 8.58 -20.22
C ARG A 78 8.73 9.76 -19.51
N TRP A 79 8.22 9.54 -18.30
CA TRP A 79 7.65 10.60 -17.49
C TRP A 79 8.72 11.62 -17.08
N ALA A 80 9.90 11.16 -16.63
CA ALA A 80 11.00 12.01 -16.22
C ALA A 80 11.56 12.87 -17.37
N ASP A 81 11.57 12.35 -18.60
CA ASP A 81 11.98 13.11 -19.80
C ASP A 81 11.06 14.31 -20.11
N ASN A 82 9.82 14.30 -19.60
CA ASN A 82 8.79 15.31 -19.87
C ASN A 82 8.50 16.22 -18.66
N PHE A 83 9.33 16.15 -17.60
CA PHE A 83 9.07 16.81 -16.32
C PHE A 83 9.65 18.23 -16.21
#